data_AF-A0A2W1N8Y9-F1
#
_entry.id   AF-A0A2W1N8Y9-F1
#
_cell.length_a   1.000
_cell.length_b   1.000
_cell.length_c   1.000
_cell.angle_alpha   90.00
_cell.angle_beta   90.00
_cell.angle_gamma   90.00
#
_symmetry.space_group_name_H-M   'P 1'
#
loop_
_entity.id
_entity.type
_entity.pdbx_description
1 polymer ?
#
loop_
_entity_poly.entity_id
_entity_poly.type
_entity_poly.pdbx_seq_one_letter_code
_entity_poly.pdbx_strand_id
1 'polypeptide(L)'
;MIMKIALDTALPDQQHYAELVASLNENGMESPLEYSHFCRSRYVLAAYDQDKLVGMGMVEENNHAGAGYRMAVHPRYRGRDIEHYMRKLLSVNRA
;
A
#
# COMPACT_ATOMS: atom_id res chain seq x y z
N MET A 1 17.00 -16.21 8.07
CA MET A 1 16.45 -15.03 8.79
C MET A 1 14.99 -14.91 8.36
N ILE A 2 14.03 -15.07 9.28
CA ILE A 2 12.60 -14.97 8.93
C ILE A 2 12.29 -13.48 8.83
N MET A 3 11.95 -13.01 7.63
CA MET A 3 11.44 -11.66 7.43
C MET A 3 10.07 -11.52 8.11
N LYS A 4 9.95 -10.61 9.08
CA LYS A 4 8.67 -10.30 9.75
C LYS A 4 8.11 -9.04 9.14
N ILE A 5 7.16 -9.21 8.22
CA ILE A 5 6.33 -8.10 7.73
C ILE A 5 5.22 -7.83 8.74
N ALA A 6 5.05 -6.58 9.14
CA ALA A 6 3.89 -6.10 9.87
C ALA A 6 2.88 -5.48 8.91
N LEU A 7 1.59 -5.75 9.13
CA LEU A 7 0.48 -5.11 8.42
C LEU A 7 -0.29 -4.24 9.40
N ASP A 8 -0.61 -3.02 9.01
CA ASP A 8 -1.36 -2.06 9.82
C ASP A 8 -2.44 -1.39 8.97
N THR A 9 -3.56 -1.06 9.60
CA THR A 9 -4.66 -0.29 9.00
C THR A 9 -4.59 1.19 9.33
N ALA A 10 -3.67 1.60 10.21
CA ALA A 10 -3.35 2.98 10.44
C ALA A 10 -2.70 3.62 9.20
N LEU A 11 -3.00 4.89 8.97
CA LEU A 11 -2.35 5.67 7.93
C LEU A 11 -0.87 5.88 8.31
N PRO A 12 0.10 5.48 7.48
CA PRO A 12 1.50 5.81 7.70
C PRO A 12 1.66 7.33 7.70
N ASP A 13 2.63 7.86 8.43
CA ASP A 13 2.95 9.29 8.33
C ASP A 13 3.48 9.66 6.93
N GLN A 14 3.57 10.97 6.68
CA GLN A 14 3.98 11.50 5.39
C GLN A 14 5.44 11.19 5.05
N GLN A 15 6.31 11.01 6.05
CA GLN A 15 7.72 10.69 5.83
C GLN A 15 7.84 9.26 5.28
N HIS A 16 7.24 8.28 5.95
CA HIS A 16 7.20 6.89 5.50
C HIS A 16 6.60 6.75 4.10
N TYR A 17 5.52 7.48 3.80
CA TYR A 17 4.96 7.53 2.45
C TYR A 17 5.94 8.11 1.42
N ALA A 18 6.61 9.22 1.73
CA ALA A 18 7.57 9.85 0.83
C ALA A 18 8.76 8.92 0.51
N GLU A 19 9.24 8.17 1.50
CA GLU A 19 10.32 7.19 1.31
C GLU A 19 9.90 6.03 0.40
N LEU A 20 8.66 5.55 0.54
CA LEU A 20 8.10 4.53 -0.36
C LEU A 20 8.00 5.06 -1.80
N VAL A 21 7.47 6.28 -1.98
CA VAL A 21 7.35 6.93 -3.29
C VAL A 21 8.73 7.13 -3.94
N ALA A 22 9.71 7.63 -3.18
CA ALA A 22 11.07 7.79 -3.66
C ALA A 22 11.64 6.44 -4.16
N SER A 23 11.47 5.38 -3.36
CA SER A 23 11.91 4.04 -3.73
C SER A 23 11.21 3.51 -4.99
N LEU A 24 9.94 3.84 -5.21
CA LEU A 24 9.21 3.45 -6.43
C LEU A 24 9.71 4.21 -7.66
N ASN A 25 9.88 5.53 -7.54
CA ASN A 25 10.36 6.39 -8.61
C ASN A 25 11.78 6.01 -9.06
N GLU A 26 12.68 5.68 -8.12
CA GLU A 26 14.03 5.19 -8.40
C GLU A 26 14.03 3.90 -9.26
N ASN A 27 12.94 3.13 -9.19
CA ASN A 27 12.77 1.89 -9.94
C ASN A 27 11.87 2.05 -11.17
N GLY A 28 11.58 3.30 -11.58
CA GLY A 28 10.74 3.60 -12.75
C GLY A 28 9.27 3.19 -12.58
N MET A 29 8.83 2.98 -11.34
CA MET A 29 7.45 2.63 -11.03
C MET A 29 6.62 3.88 -10.82
N GLU A 30 5.39 3.86 -11.34
CA GLU A 30 4.43 4.92 -11.08
C GLU A 30 4.20 5.04 -9.57
N SER A 31 4.30 6.28 -9.07
CA SER A 31 3.99 6.59 -7.69
C SER A 31 2.55 6.17 -7.38
N PRO A 32 2.26 5.64 -6.18
CA PRO A 32 0.89 5.56 -5.71
C PRO A 32 0.22 6.95 -5.81
N LEU A 33 -1.11 6.94 -5.83
CA LEU A 33 -1.95 8.14 -5.69
C LEU A 33 -1.39 9.09 -4.64
N GLU A 34 -1.70 10.39 -4.75
CA GLU A 34 -1.34 11.36 -3.73
C GLU A 34 -1.74 10.90 -2.33
N TYR A 35 -0.91 11.20 -1.34
CA TYR A 35 -1.16 10.87 0.07
C TYR A 35 -2.58 11.28 0.53
N SER A 36 -3.08 12.41 0.02
CA SER A 36 -4.42 12.93 0.29
C SER A 36 -5.56 11.96 -0.10
N HIS A 37 -5.35 11.06 -1.05
CA HIS A 37 -6.32 10.04 -1.44
C HIS A 37 -6.41 8.93 -0.38
N PHE A 38 -5.27 8.56 0.22
CA PHE A 38 -5.23 7.58 1.30
C PHE A 38 -5.90 8.13 2.57
N CYS A 39 -5.69 9.41 2.90
CA CYS A 39 -6.36 10.06 4.02
C CYS A 39 -7.90 10.06 3.90
N ARG A 40 -8.42 10.04 2.67
CA ARG A 40 -9.86 10.06 2.37
C ARG A 40 -10.44 8.66 2.18
N SER A 41 -9.60 7.63 2.10
CA SER A 41 -10.09 6.26 1.94
C SER A 41 -10.67 5.75 3.25
N ARG A 42 -11.81 5.06 3.15
CA ARG A 42 -12.41 4.33 4.28
C ARG A 42 -11.55 3.18 4.82
N TYR A 43 -10.59 2.69 4.02
CA TYR A 43 -9.74 1.57 4.41
C TYR A 43 -8.39 1.68 3.74
N VAL A 44 -7.35 1.80 4.57
CA VAL A 44 -5.94 1.80 4.17
C VAL A 44 -5.28 0.55 4.76
N LEU A 45 -4.27 0.06 4.06
CA LEU A 45 -3.40 -1.00 4.53
C LEU A 45 -1.95 -0.61 4.26
N ALA A 46 -1.17 -0.49 5.32
CA ALA A 46 0.26 -0.29 5.29
C ALA A 46 1.00 -1.59 5.61
N ALA A 47 2.14 -1.80 4.97
CA ALA A 47 2.99 -2.95 5.21
C ALA A 47 4.42 -2.50 5.50
N TYR A 48 4.98 -3.02 6.59
CA TYR A 48 6.27 -2.61 7.13
C TYR A 48 7.25 -3.78 7.23
N ASP A 49 8.50 -3.53 6.89
CA ASP A 49 9.64 -4.40 7.19
C ASP A 49 10.63 -3.62 8.06
N GLN A 50 10.81 -4.04 9.31
CA GLN A 50 11.69 -3.36 10.27
C GLN A 50 11.44 -1.84 10.35
N ASP A 51 10.17 -1.45 10.57
CA ASP A 51 9.70 -0.04 10.63
C ASP A 51 9.72 0.71 9.29
N LYS A 52 10.31 0.15 8.24
CA LYS A 52 10.28 0.75 6.90
C LYS A 52 8.98 0.42 6.19
N LEU A 53 8.28 1.43 5.68
CA LEU A 53 7.12 1.23 4.82
C LEU A 53 7.55 0.61 3.48
N VAL A 54 7.10 -0.62 3.22
CA VAL A 54 7.43 -1.40 2.01
C VAL A 54 6.22 -1.63 1.11
N GLY A 55 5.03 -1.30 1.58
CA GLY A 55 3.82 -1.32 0.75
C GLY A 55 2.71 -0.51 1.36
N MET A 56 1.84 0.03 0.51
CA MET A 56 0.66 0.77 0.92
C MET A 56 -0.48 0.51 -0.07
N GLY A 57 -1.70 0.39 0.42
CA GLY A 57 -2.88 0.25 -0.41
C GLY A 57 -4.12 0.85 0.24
N MET A 58 -5.13 1.08 -0.58
CA MET A 58 -6.40 1.67 -0.18
C MET A 58 -7.55 1.09 -0.98
N VAL A 59 -8.74 1.11 -0.38
CA VAL A 59 -9.99 0.90 -1.10
C VAL A 59 -10.42 2.22 -1.75
N GLU A 60 -10.82 2.17 -3.03
CA GLU A 60 -11.33 3.34 -3.73
C GLU A 60 -12.81 3.57 -3.39
N GLU A 61 -13.20 4.82 -3.14
CA GLU A 61 -14.62 5.18 -3.07
C GLU A 61 -15.19 5.28 -4.49
N ASN A 62 -16.29 4.56 -4.72
CA ASN A 62 -16.92 4.39 -6.03
C ASN A 62 -17.38 5.72 -6.63
N ASN A 63 -16.70 6.21 -7.67
CA ASN A 63 -17.35 7.08 -8.65
C ASN A 63 -17.61 6.40 -10.00
N HIS A 64 -16.93 5.32 -10.36
CA HIS A 64 -17.21 4.56 -11.59
C HIS A 64 -17.17 3.05 -11.36
N ALA A 65 -18.15 2.37 -11.96
CA ALA A 65 -18.47 0.93 -11.94
C ALA A 65 -17.34 -0.03 -11.44
N GLY A 66 -17.39 -0.33 -10.14
CA GLY A 66 -16.66 -1.42 -9.52
C GLY A 66 -15.81 -0.94 -8.35
N ALA A 67 -16.12 -1.41 -7.15
CA ALA A 67 -15.32 -1.11 -5.97
C ALA A 67 -13.90 -1.66 -6.16
N GLY A 68 -12.96 -0.76 -6.45
CA GLY A 68 -11.56 -1.04 -6.70
C GLY A 68 -10.73 -0.98 -5.42
N TYR A 69 -9.50 -1.46 -5.53
CA TYR A 69 -8.43 -1.10 -4.60
C TYR A 69 -7.21 -0.71 -5.40
N ARG A 70 -6.39 0.17 -4.83
CA ARG A 70 -5.04 0.45 -5.31
C ARG A 70 -4.03 -0.01 -4.30
N MET A 71 -2.89 -0.46 -4.78
CA MET A 71 -1.75 -0.75 -3.92
C MET A 71 -0.46 -0.48 -4.67
N ALA A 72 0.54 -0.05 -3.92
CA ALA A 72 1.92 0.03 -4.35
C ALA A 72 2.78 -0.76 -3.36
N VAL A 73 3.67 -1.59 -3.89
CA VAL A 73 4.61 -2.39 -3.10
C VAL A 73 5.99 -2.15 -3.66
N HIS A 74 6.94 -1.91 -2.77
CA HIS A 74 8.34 -1.69 -3.07
C HIS A 74 8.87 -2.86 -3.93
N PRO A 75 9.65 -2.61 -4.99
CA PRO A 75 9.98 -3.62 -6.02
C PRO A 75 10.59 -4.90 -5.47
N ARG A 76 11.46 -4.79 -4.46
CA ARG A 76 12.06 -5.95 -3.76
C ARG A 76 11.03 -6.91 -3.13
N TYR A 77 9.81 -6.44 -2.88
CA TYR A 77 8.73 -7.18 -2.22
C TYR A 77 7.62 -7.61 -3.19
N ARG A 78 7.74 -7.28 -4.47
CA ARG A 78 6.79 -7.73 -5.50
C ARG A 78 6.91 -9.23 -5.77
N GLY A 79 5.79 -9.83 -6.12
CA GLY A 79 5.69 -11.27 -6.37
C GLY A 79 5.95 -12.13 -5.13
N ARG A 80 5.98 -11.51 -3.94
CA ARG A 80 6.11 -12.20 -2.64
C ARG A 80 4.78 -12.25 -1.92
N ASP A 81 4.73 -13.05 -0.86
CA ASP A 81 3.52 -13.28 -0.08
C ASP A 81 2.88 -11.99 0.45
N ILE A 82 3.69 -10.97 0.81
CA ILE A 82 3.20 -9.64 1.22
C ILE A 82 2.26 -9.00 0.21
N GLU A 83 2.61 -9.01 -1.08
CA GLU A 83 1.78 -8.43 -2.13
C GLU A 83 0.46 -9.21 -2.23
N HIS A 84 0.53 -10.54 -2.18
CA HIS A 84 -0.65 -11.40 -2.21
C HIS A 84 -1.57 -11.17 -0.99
N TYR A 85 -1.00 -11.06 0.21
CA TYR A 85 -1.76 -10.80 1.43
C TYR A 85 -2.43 -9.42 1.42
N MET A 86 -1.69 -8.38 1.03
CA MET A 86 -2.27 -7.04 0.89
C MET A 86 -3.42 -7.03 -0.11
N ARG A 87 -3.21 -7.66 -1.26
CA ARG A 87 -4.24 -7.81 -2.30
C ARG A 87 -5.50 -8.47 -1.77
N LYS A 88 -5.36 -9.57 -1.02
CA LYS A 88 -6.49 -10.30 -0.42
C LYS A 88 -7.24 -9.44 0.59
N LEU A 89 -6.53 -8.76 1.50
CA LEU A 89 -7.14 -7.91 2.53
C LEU A 89 -7.87 -6.71 1.94
N LEU A 90 -7.28 -6.04 0.94
CA LEU A 90 -7.95 -4.93 0.24
C LEU A 90 -9.18 -5.43 -0.54
N SER A 91 -9.10 -6.62 -1.13
CA SER A 91 -10.20 -7.21 -1.92
C SER A 91 -11.43 -7.58 -1.09
N VAL A 92 -11.27 -7.92 0.19
CA VAL A 92 -12.41 -8.21 1.08
C VAL A 92 -13.01 -6.95 1.70
N ASN A 93 -12.22 -5.88 1.81
CA ASN A 93 -12.67 -4.59 2.37
C ASN A 93 -13.22 -3.63 1.31
N ARG A 94 -13.24 -4.00 0.03
CA ARG A 94 -13.83 -3.19 -1.05
C ARG A 94 -15.35 -3.24 -1.12
N ALA A 95 -16.03 -4.10 -0.35
CA ALA A 95 -17.48 -4.24 -0.36
C ALA A 95 -18.22 -3.05 0.28
#